data_AF-A0A2E1FSQ7-F1
#
_entry.id   AF-A0A2E1FSQ7-F1
#
_cell.length_a   1.000
_cell.length_b   1.000
_cell.length_c   1.000
_cell.angle_alpha   90.00
_cell.angle_beta   90.00
_cell.angle_gamma   90.00
#
_symmetry.space_group_name_H-M   'P 1'
#
loop_
_entity.id
_entity.type
_entity.pdbx_description
1 polymer ?
#
loop_
_entity_poly.entity_id
_entity_poly.type
_entity_poly.pdbx_seq_one_letter_code
_entity_poly.pdbx_strand_id
1 'polypeptide(L)'
;MKYILIPSALLIFGSAFGQTPLLEEDFESYQVGDYIGVASSVWTTWSGATGTDEDGQVSDEQANSGTQSLKIFGTLAGGPMDLYLPIGLESAYEVSYNIYVPSGGSAYNNIQEELTPGVAWAFDIIFSGNGSIQLSIDQADIAFGSYNLDEWTSVSLRMDPINSRAEVFIGGEFIANFAFDGIIGGLNLFGYGDGNTAGLYYIDDVVVVETENVLICNGCCQDPVACNYLAPQDDSCLYPIDIYGSENLDCDGNCLNDSDMDYVCDEDEIIGCTDLEAFNYNPEATDSDNTLCIYFVPDCNSFGDPGWLDTESGTYPGQSSGIFGEMYNEDIALHLSNTIVEPVSGVSYVLAHFDFISMSGLPQGLISIMTSGPMNPNSELCVNISGAPIETGVFDILFTGEAYINVFGNSINIGLISFTHTLEIGDNPNPISGCTYSGSDNYLVYAMVDDGSCIISGCTDPESSNFHPIFNLEDGSCQYVEDISDCIEDLNQDGTIGTQDLLQLLSAYGQTCE
;
A
#
# COMPACT_ATOMS: atom_id res chain seq x y z
N MET A 1 -36.08 -14.98 -30.57
CA MET A 1 -36.90 -14.37 -31.65
C MET A 1 -36.26 -13.03 -31.93
N LYS A 2 -35.68 -12.80 -33.12
CA LYS A 2 -35.05 -11.52 -33.45
C LYS A 2 -36.15 -10.49 -33.72
N TYR A 3 -36.33 -9.50 -32.86
CA TYR A 3 -37.15 -8.33 -33.19
C TYR A 3 -36.32 -7.46 -34.13
N ILE A 4 -36.64 -7.52 -35.42
CA ILE A 4 -36.01 -6.70 -36.45
C ILE A 4 -36.72 -5.34 -36.37
N LEU A 5 -36.05 -4.35 -35.78
CA LEU A 5 -36.45 -2.94 -35.90
C LEU A 5 -36.27 -2.53 -37.36
N ILE A 6 -37.36 -2.09 -38.00
CA ILE A 6 -37.38 -1.67 -39.41
C ILE A 6 -37.18 -0.15 -39.44
N PRO A 7 -36.26 0.39 -40.26
CA PRO A 7 -36.02 1.83 -40.30
C PRO A 7 -37.15 2.53 -41.08
N SER A 8 -37.84 3.47 -40.42
CA SER A 8 -38.72 4.45 -41.06
C SER A 8 -37.99 5.80 -41.10
N ALA A 9 -38.00 6.43 -42.27
CA ALA A 9 -37.01 7.41 -42.68
C ALA A 9 -37.36 8.89 -42.36
N LEU A 10 -36.28 9.61 -41.99
CA LEU A 10 -35.93 11.01 -42.21
C LEU A 10 -36.78 12.14 -41.60
N LEU A 11 -36.18 12.81 -40.61
CA LEU A 11 -35.89 14.25 -40.62
C LEU A 11 -34.59 14.52 -39.85
N ILE A 12 -33.69 15.30 -40.44
CA ILE A 12 -32.29 15.48 -40.01
C ILE A 12 -32.22 16.57 -38.93
N PHE A 13 -31.74 16.23 -37.74
CA PHE A 13 -30.93 17.11 -36.89
C PHE A 13 -29.74 16.32 -36.35
N GLY A 14 -28.55 16.90 -36.48
CA GLY A 14 -27.28 16.19 -36.31
C GLY A 14 -26.94 15.90 -34.87
N SER A 15 -26.68 14.62 -34.59
CA SER A 15 -25.82 14.20 -33.49
C SER A 15 -24.34 14.32 -33.93
N ALA A 16 -23.45 14.56 -32.97
CA ALA A 16 -22.01 14.73 -33.20
C ALA A 16 -21.27 13.42 -33.56
N PHE A 17 -22.00 12.33 -33.78
CA PHE A 17 -21.46 11.03 -34.18
C PHE A 17 -22.17 10.56 -35.45
N GLY A 18 -21.40 10.24 -36.49
CA GLY A 18 -21.90 9.90 -37.83
C GLY A 18 -22.60 8.54 -37.97
N GLN A 19 -23.29 8.06 -36.93
CA GLN A 19 -24.03 6.79 -36.92
C GLN A 19 -25.54 7.05 -36.96
N THR A 20 -26.26 6.25 -37.75
CA THR A 20 -27.72 6.31 -37.81
C THR A 20 -28.31 5.68 -36.55
N PRO A 21 -29.14 6.39 -35.77
CA PRO A 21 -29.79 5.82 -34.61
C PRO A 21 -30.64 4.59 -34.94
N LEU A 22 -30.66 3.61 -34.02
CA LEU A 22 -31.52 2.44 -34.08
C LEU A 22 -32.95 2.78 -33.65
N LEU A 23 -33.10 3.73 -32.74
CA LEU A 23 -34.35 4.31 -32.28
C LEU A 23 -34.16 5.80 -32.04
N GLU A 24 -35.11 6.61 -32.51
CA GLU A 24 -35.33 7.99 -32.09
C GLU A 24 -36.83 8.11 -31.80
N GLU A 25 -37.17 8.48 -30.59
CA GLU A 25 -38.55 8.63 -30.13
C GLU A 25 -38.71 9.95 -29.37
N ASP A 26 -39.36 10.91 -30.03
CA ASP A 26 -39.72 12.24 -29.50
C ASP A 26 -41.19 12.29 -29.04
N PHE A 27 -41.92 11.18 -29.14
CA PHE A 27 -43.34 11.04 -28.78
C PHE A 27 -44.34 11.94 -29.53
N GLU A 28 -43.88 12.76 -30.48
CA GLU A 28 -44.73 13.70 -31.25
C GLU A 28 -45.63 13.00 -32.27
N SER A 29 -45.31 11.75 -32.61
CA SER A 29 -46.06 10.97 -33.60
C SER A 29 -47.35 10.35 -33.04
N TYR A 30 -47.56 10.38 -31.72
CA TYR A 30 -48.70 9.78 -31.03
C TYR A 30 -49.72 10.83 -30.57
N GLN A 31 -50.85 10.40 -30.02
CA GLN A 31 -51.84 11.30 -29.44
C GLN A 31 -51.72 11.36 -27.91
N VAL A 32 -51.96 12.53 -27.33
CA VAL A 32 -52.04 12.71 -25.87
C VAL A 32 -53.05 11.71 -25.27
N GLY A 33 -52.60 10.97 -24.25
CA GLY A 33 -53.34 9.92 -23.57
C GLY A 33 -53.18 8.52 -24.18
N ASP A 34 -52.47 8.37 -25.28
CA ASP A 34 -52.12 7.05 -25.81
C ASP A 34 -51.25 6.29 -24.81
N TYR A 35 -51.57 5.00 -24.62
CA TYR A 35 -50.70 4.06 -23.94
C TYR A 35 -49.59 3.63 -24.89
N ILE A 36 -48.35 3.94 -24.55
CA ILE A 36 -47.23 3.83 -25.49
C ILE A 36 -46.92 2.39 -25.88
N GLY A 37 -47.10 1.42 -24.98
CA GLY A 37 -46.95 -0.01 -25.28
C GLY A 37 -48.03 -0.56 -26.23
N VAL A 38 -49.10 0.20 -26.50
CA VAL A 38 -50.11 -0.12 -27.53
C VAL A 38 -49.85 0.65 -28.82
N ALA A 39 -49.51 1.93 -28.70
CA ALA A 39 -49.36 2.84 -29.83
C ALA A 39 -48.05 2.60 -30.59
N SER A 40 -46.99 2.21 -29.88
CA SER A 40 -45.68 1.92 -30.44
C SER A 40 -45.44 0.42 -30.57
N SER A 41 -44.66 0.03 -31.58
CA SER A 41 -44.24 -1.36 -31.77
C SER A 41 -42.98 -1.74 -30.98
N VAL A 42 -42.31 -0.78 -30.34
CA VAL A 42 -41.04 -1.02 -29.63
C VAL A 42 -41.21 -1.05 -28.12
N TRP A 43 -42.16 -0.31 -27.57
CA TRP A 43 -42.43 -0.26 -26.14
C TRP A 43 -43.35 -1.41 -25.70
N THR A 44 -43.18 -1.87 -24.46
CA THR A 44 -44.05 -2.82 -23.77
C THR A 44 -44.07 -2.47 -22.29
N THR A 45 -44.83 -3.19 -21.46
CA THR A 45 -44.70 -3.10 -20.00
C THR A 45 -43.86 -4.25 -19.45
N TRP A 46 -43.41 -4.12 -18.20
CA TRP A 46 -42.64 -5.12 -17.47
C TRP A 46 -43.32 -6.49 -17.45
N SER A 47 -44.64 -6.54 -17.20
CA SER A 47 -45.44 -7.76 -17.25
C SER A 47 -45.94 -8.15 -18.64
N GLY A 48 -45.82 -7.24 -19.62
CA GLY A 48 -46.38 -7.38 -20.98
C GLY A 48 -47.87 -7.03 -21.09
N ALA A 49 -48.49 -6.48 -20.05
CA ALA A 49 -49.88 -6.02 -20.03
C ALA A 49 -50.06 -4.59 -20.56
N THR A 50 -49.80 -4.39 -21.85
CA THR A 50 -49.96 -3.08 -22.51
C THR A 50 -51.42 -2.60 -22.54
N GLY A 51 -51.61 -1.28 -22.54
CA GLY A 51 -52.93 -0.64 -22.52
C GLY A 51 -53.66 -0.69 -21.17
N THR A 52 -52.94 -1.01 -20.10
CA THR A 52 -53.41 -0.97 -18.71
C THR A 52 -52.74 0.17 -17.95
N ASP A 53 -53.07 0.34 -16.66
CA ASP A 53 -52.44 1.36 -15.80
C ASP A 53 -50.93 1.10 -15.58
N GLU A 54 -50.41 -0.06 -16.00
CA GLU A 54 -48.96 -0.36 -16.04
C GLU A 54 -48.23 0.37 -17.17
N ASP A 55 -48.95 0.80 -18.21
CA ASP A 55 -48.38 1.36 -19.42
C ASP A 55 -48.15 2.87 -19.27
N GLY A 56 -47.05 3.35 -19.84
CA GLY A 56 -46.74 4.78 -19.86
C GLY A 56 -47.69 5.53 -20.78
N GLN A 57 -47.98 6.80 -20.45
CA GLN A 57 -48.92 7.61 -21.22
C GLN A 57 -48.23 8.80 -21.86
N VAL A 58 -48.52 9.02 -23.14
CA VAL A 58 -48.13 10.24 -23.85
C VAL A 58 -48.88 11.43 -23.25
N SER A 59 -48.17 12.49 -22.91
CA SER A 59 -48.69 13.66 -22.18
C SER A 59 -48.21 14.95 -22.82
N ASP A 60 -49.03 15.99 -22.76
CA ASP A 60 -48.69 17.37 -23.12
C ASP A 60 -48.46 18.26 -21.89
N GLU A 61 -48.31 17.65 -20.70
CA GLU A 61 -48.10 18.38 -19.44
C GLU A 61 -46.67 18.96 -19.34
N GLN A 62 -45.68 18.27 -19.91
CA GLN A 62 -44.28 18.66 -20.04
C GLN A 62 -43.73 18.10 -21.35
N ALA A 63 -42.73 18.77 -21.93
CA ALA A 63 -41.98 18.28 -23.09
C ALA A 63 -40.57 18.93 -23.12
N ASN A 64 -39.56 18.19 -23.59
CA ASN A 64 -38.22 18.71 -23.84
C ASN A 64 -38.13 19.25 -25.27
N SER A 65 -38.52 18.42 -26.23
CA SER A 65 -38.70 18.79 -27.63
C SER A 65 -40.19 18.79 -27.97
N GLY A 66 -40.56 19.42 -29.09
CA GLY A 66 -41.96 19.40 -29.53
C GLY A 66 -42.99 19.92 -28.50
N THR A 67 -44.02 19.13 -28.26
CA THR A 67 -45.18 19.45 -27.41
C THR A 67 -45.64 18.32 -26.50
N GLN A 68 -45.11 17.12 -26.67
CA GLN A 68 -45.50 15.90 -25.98
C GLN A 68 -44.26 15.23 -25.38
N SER A 69 -44.44 14.51 -24.28
CA SER A 69 -43.45 13.59 -23.74
C SER A 69 -44.14 12.39 -23.12
N LEU A 70 -43.36 11.42 -22.65
CA LEU A 70 -43.88 10.28 -21.93
C LEU A 70 -43.95 10.58 -20.43
N LYS A 71 -45.15 10.45 -19.85
CA LYS A 71 -45.37 10.60 -18.40
C LYS A 71 -45.34 9.25 -17.71
N ILE A 72 -44.55 9.15 -16.65
CA ILE A 72 -44.53 8.03 -15.71
C ILE A 72 -44.93 8.52 -14.33
N PHE A 73 -45.89 7.83 -13.70
CA PHE A 73 -46.29 8.12 -12.33
C PHE A 73 -46.62 6.86 -11.55
N GLY A 74 -46.52 6.96 -10.23
CA GLY A 74 -46.92 5.90 -9.34
C GLY A 74 -47.22 6.35 -7.92
N THR A 75 -47.11 5.40 -7.00
CA THR A 75 -47.38 5.59 -5.57
C THR A 75 -46.11 5.35 -4.76
N LEU A 76 -46.13 5.72 -3.47
CA LEU A 76 -45.03 5.42 -2.53
C LEU A 76 -44.72 3.92 -2.41
N ALA A 77 -45.65 3.04 -2.79
CA ALA A 77 -45.46 1.60 -2.76
C ALA A 77 -44.91 1.04 -4.09
N GLY A 78 -44.66 1.88 -5.10
CA GLY A 78 -44.38 1.45 -6.47
C GLY A 78 -45.63 1.35 -7.34
N GLY A 79 -45.42 1.51 -8.65
CA GLY A 79 -46.45 1.37 -9.68
C GLY A 79 -47.61 2.37 -9.58
N PRO A 80 -48.61 2.31 -10.48
CA PRO A 80 -48.87 1.17 -11.35
C PRO A 80 -47.96 1.09 -12.57
N MET A 81 -47.43 2.22 -13.06
CA MET A 81 -46.65 2.24 -14.30
C MET A 81 -45.29 1.55 -14.17
N ASP A 82 -45.00 0.64 -15.09
CA ASP A 82 -43.77 -0.15 -15.19
C ASP A 82 -43.48 -0.43 -16.68
N LEU A 83 -42.95 0.59 -17.36
CA LEU A 83 -42.78 0.60 -18.80
C LEU A 83 -41.38 0.12 -19.19
N TYR A 84 -41.31 -0.72 -20.21
CA TYR A 84 -40.08 -1.35 -20.66
C TYR A 84 -39.79 -1.10 -22.14
N LEU A 85 -38.56 -0.72 -22.43
CA LEU A 85 -37.98 -0.64 -23.77
C LEU A 85 -36.99 -1.80 -23.96
N PRO A 86 -37.35 -2.86 -24.72
CA PRO A 86 -36.41 -3.92 -25.07
C PRO A 86 -35.33 -3.41 -26.03
N ILE A 87 -34.06 -3.67 -25.71
CA ILE A 87 -32.91 -3.26 -26.54
C ILE A 87 -32.08 -4.48 -26.94
N GLY A 88 -31.51 -5.19 -25.96
CA GLY A 88 -30.95 -6.53 -26.14
C GLY A 88 -29.85 -6.65 -27.21
N LEU A 89 -29.05 -5.60 -27.41
CA LEU A 89 -27.97 -5.59 -28.41
C LEU A 89 -26.76 -6.37 -27.90
N GLU A 90 -26.09 -7.09 -28.81
CA GLU A 90 -24.87 -7.85 -28.53
C GLU A 90 -23.60 -6.99 -28.67
N SER A 91 -23.68 -5.91 -29.44
CA SER A 91 -22.64 -4.90 -29.63
C SER A 91 -22.77 -3.79 -28.60
N ALA A 92 -21.76 -2.93 -28.51
CA ALA A 92 -21.80 -1.78 -27.62
C ALA A 92 -22.79 -0.71 -28.14
N TYR A 93 -23.48 -0.03 -27.23
CA TYR A 93 -24.54 0.93 -27.58
C TYR A 93 -24.71 2.00 -26.50
N GLU A 94 -25.33 3.11 -26.88
CA GLU A 94 -25.75 4.17 -25.97
C GLU A 94 -27.28 4.27 -25.98
N VAL A 95 -27.87 4.35 -24.79
CA VAL A 95 -29.27 4.73 -24.58
C VAL A 95 -29.25 6.09 -23.92
N SER A 96 -29.82 7.08 -24.58
CA SER A 96 -29.93 8.43 -24.05
C SER A 96 -31.37 8.90 -24.05
N TYR A 97 -31.73 9.71 -23.08
CA TYR A 97 -33.05 10.33 -22.95
C TYR A 97 -32.95 11.56 -22.04
N ASN A 98 -33.91 12.46 -22.17
CA ASN A 98 -34.08 13.58 -21.24
C ASN A 98 -35.09 13.18 -20.17
N ILE A 99 -34.81 13.52 -18.91
CA ILE A 99 -35.71 13.31 -17.77
C ILE A 99 -36.08 14.64 -17.12
N TYR A 100 -37.34 14.80 -16.74
CA TYR A 100 -37.84 15.92 -15.96
C TYR A 100 -38.55 15.40 -14.71
N VAL A 101 -38.10 15.85 -13.54
CA VAL A 101 -38.73 15.53 -12.25
C VAL A 101 -39.28 16.81 -11.62
N PRO A 102 -40.61 16.98 -11.52
CA PRO A 102 -41.19 18.15 -10.88
C PRO A 102 -40.93 18.16 -9.37
N SER A 103 -40.93 19.35 -8.78
CA SER A 103 -40.93 19.52 -7.33
C SER A 103 -42.05 18.71 -6.65
N GLY A 104 -41.67 17.83 -5.72
CA GLY A 104 -42.58 16.92 -5.01
C GLY A 104 -42.78 15.56 -5.68
N GLY A 105 -42.08 15.29 -6.80
CA GLY A 105 -41.93 13.97 -7.41
C GLY A 105 -40.52 13.40 -7.22
N SER A 106 -40.34 12.16 -7.65
CA SER A 106 -39.07 11.44 -7.77
C SER A 106 -39.11 10.55 -9.01
N ALA A 107 -37.98 10.00 -9.43
CA ALA A 107 -37.92 9.05 -10.55
C ALA A 107 -37.07 7.82 -10.23
N TYR A 108 -37.37 6.74 -10.93
CA TYR A 108 -36.64 5.49 -10.85
C TYR A 108 -36.60 4.83 -12.22
N ASN A 109 -35.41 4.44 -12.63
CA ASN A 109 -35.21 3.62 -13.81
C ASN A 109 -34.18 2.54 -13.51
N ASN A 110 -34.34 1.40 -14.16
CA ASN A 110 -33.37 0.30 -14.08
C ASN A 110 -33.06 -0.26 -15.46
N ILE A 111 -31.98 -1.02 -15.53
CA ILE A 111 -31.57 -1.74 -16.72
C ILE A 111 -31.70 -3.24 -16.45
N GLN A 112 -32.43 -3.94 -17.33
CA GLN A 112 -32.70 -5.36 -17.15
C GLN A 112 -31.48 -6.23 -17.46
N GLU A 113 -31.27 -7.34 -16.72
CA GLU A 113 -30.17 -8.30 -16.94
C GLU A 113 -30.57 -9.54 -17.78
N GLU A 114 -31.74 -9.50 -18.42
CA GLU A 114 -32.27 -10.59 -19.23
C GLU A 114 -33.02 -10.08 -20.47
N LEU A 115 -33.08 -10.87 -21.54
CA LEU A 115 -33.87 -10.51 -22.73
C LEU A 115 -35.39 -10.66 -22.52
N THR A 116 -35.80 -11.44 -21.54
CA THR A 116 -37.22 -11.63 -21.20
C THR A 116 -37.62 -10.56 -20.19
N PRO A 117 -38.58 -9.68 -20.48
CA PRO A 117 -39.10 -8.71 -19.51
C PRO A 117 -39.57 -9.40 -18.23
N GLY A 118 -39.38 -8.75 -17.08
CA GLY A 118 -40.02 -9.20 -15.84
C GLY A 118 -39.17 -10.08 -14.93
N VAL A 119 -37.88 -10.27 -15.22
CA VAL A 119 -37.06 -11.30 -14.53
C VAL A 119 -36.20 -10.70 -13.42
N ALA A 120 -35.24 -9.86 -13.77
CA ALA A 120 -34.28 -9.24 -12.84
C ALA A 120 -33.61 -8.03 -13.52
N TRP A 121 -32.98 -7.14 -12.76
CA TRP A 121 -32.28 -5.97 -13.28
C TRP A 121 -30.82 -5.95 -12.83
N ALA A 122 -29.94 -5.46 -13.70
CA ALA A 122 -28.50 -5.35 -13.47
C ALA A 122 -28.18 -4.19 -12.52
N PHE A 123 -28.76 -3.02 -12.78
CA PHE A 123 -28.51 -1.82 -12.00
C PHE A 123 -29.69 -0.86 -12.07
N ASP A 124 -29.77 0.03 -11.09
CA ASP A 124 -30.84 1.03 -10.98
C ASP A 124 -30.31 2.43 -10.63
N ILE A 125 -31.07 3.43 -11.05
CA ILE A 125 -30.81 4.85 -10.85
C ILE A 125 -32.04 5.46 -10.20
N ILE A 126 -31.84 6.06 -9.03
CA ILE A 126 -32.86 6.81 -8.29
C ILE A 126 -32.59 8.30 -8.42
N PHE A 127 -33.59 9.04 -8.86
CA PHE A 127 -33.62 10.50 -8.82
C PHE A 127 -34.53 10.93 -7.66
N SER A 128 -33.92 11.26 -6.53
CA SER A 128 -34.64 11.55 -5.29
C SER A 128 -35.34 12.91 -5.34
N GLY A 129 -36.45 13.05 -4.61
CA GLY A 129 -37.24 14.29 -4.55
C GLY A 129 -36.56 15.47 -3.83
N ASN A 130 -35.31 15.29 -3.37
CA ASN A 130 -34.44 16.31 -2.80
C ASN A 130 -33.33 16.78 -3.77
N GLY A 131 -33.29 16.24 -5.00
CA GLY A 131 -32.25 16.56 -5.99
C GLY A 131 -31.00 15.67 -5.94
N SER A 132 -30.97 14.59 -5.15
CA SER A 132 -29.85 13.64 -5.17
C SER A 132 -30.07 12.50 -6.18
N ILE A 133 -28.98 12.04 -6.77
CA ILE A 133 -28.91 10.83 -7.59
C ILE A 133 -28.23 9.74 -6.78
N GLN A 134 -28.74 8.52 -6.87
CA GLN A 134 -28.13 7.31 -6.35
C GLN A 134 -28.11 6.25 -7.45
N LEU A 135 -26.94 5.65 -7.67
CA LEU A 135 -26.74 4.54 -8.59
C LEU A 135 -26.36 3.30 -7.78
N SER A 136 -27.07 2.19 -8.03
CA SER A 136 -26.92 0.96 -7.27
C SER A 136 -26.83 -0.27 -8.19
N ILE A 137 -26.04 -1.25 -7.77
CA ILE A 137 -25.88 -2.57 -8.40
C ILE A 137 -26.06 -3.61 -7.30
N ASP A 138 -26.84 -4.66 -7.55
CA ASP A 138 -27.09 -5.71 -6.55
C ASP A 138 -27.55 -5.16 -5.18
N GLN A 139 -28.32 -4.06 -5.21
CA GLN A 139 -28.79 -3.33 -4.02
C GLN A 139 -27.68 -2.69 -3.16
N ALA A 140 -26.47 -2.56 -3.71
CA ALA A 140 -25.37 -1.81 -3.11
C ALA A 140 -25.15 -0.49 -3.86
N ASP A 141 -25.04 0.61 -3.12
CA ASP A 141 -24.80 1.92 -3.68
C ASP A 141 -23.34 2.06 -4.11
N ILE A 142 -23.13 2.41 -5.38
CA ILE A 142 -21.79 2.51 -5.97
C ILE A 142 -21.39 3.93 -6.33
N ALA A 143 -22.35 4.82 -6.57
CA ALA A 143 -22.09 6.22 -6.88
C ALA A 143 -23.26 7.12 -6.49
N PHE A 144 -22.93 8.39 -6.26
CA PHE A 144 -23.88 9.44 -5.92
C PHE A 144 -23.67 10.64 -6.83
N GLY A 145 -24.74 11.39 -7.08
CA GLY A 145 -24.70 12.64 -7.84
C GLY A 145 -25.79 13.60 -7.41
N SER A 146 -25.97 14.68 -8.16
CA SER A 146 -27.05 15.63 -7.96
C SER A 146 -27.64 16.10 -9.27
N TYR A 147 -28.90 16.50 -9.23
CA TYR A 147 -29.63 17.10 -10.35
C TYR A 147 -30.59 18.18 -9.83
N ASN A 148 -31.10 19.00 -10.74
CA ASN A 148 -32.10 20.01 -10.41
C ASN A 148 -33.51 19.48 -10.66
N LEU A 149 -34.39 19.70 -9.69
CA LEU A 149 -35.83 19.53 -9.88
C LEU A 149 -36.37 20.64 -10.79
N ASP A 150 -37.52 20.38 -11.40
CA ASP A 150 -38.22 21.28 -12.32
C ASP A 150 -37.38 21.70 -13.55
N GLU A 151 -36.35 20.92 -13.90
CA GLU A 151 -35.48 21.12 -15.05
C GLU A 151 -35.28 19.80 -15.81
N TRP A 152 -35.12 19.90 -17.13
CA TRP A 152 -34.76 18.75 -17.95
C TRP A 152 -33.28 18.43 -17.76
N THR A 153 -32.99 17.18 -17.42
CA THR A 153 -31.64 16.64 -17.25
C THR A 153 -31.42 15.53 -18.26
N SER A 154 -30.29 15.55 -18.97
CA SER A 154 -29.94 14.45 -19.89
C SER A 154 -29.44 13.24 -19.10
N VAL A 155 -29.82 12.04 -19.53
CA VAL A 155 -29.28 10.77 -19.05
C VAL A 155 -28.69 10.03 -20.24
N SER A 156 -27.45 9.57 -20.10
CA SER A 156 -26.78 8.75 -21.11
C SER A 156 -26.20 7.52 -20.43
N LEU A 157 -26.62 6.35 -20.92
CA LEU A 157 -26.21 5.04 -20.45
C LEU A 157 -25.46 4.37 -21.59
N ARG A 158 -24.15 4.23 -21.44
CA ARG A 158 -23.30 3.56 -22.42
C ARG A 158 -23.03 2.14 -21.97
N MET A 159 -23.42 1.19 -22.80
CA MET A 159 -23.41 -0.22 -22.49
C MET A 159 -22.42 -0.94 -23.40
N ASP A 160 -21.51 -1.69 -22.81
CA ASP A 160 -20.60 -2.59 -23.51
C ASP A 160 -20.86 -4.05 -23.10
N PRO A 161 -21.80 -4.74 -23.76
CA PRO A 161 -22.05 -6.17 -23.53
C PRO A 161 -20.85 -7.06 -23.85
N ILE A 162 -19.91 -6.62 -24.70
CA ILE A 162 -18.75 -7.41 -25.10
C ILE A 162 -17.74 -7.46 -23.94
N ASN A 163 -17.49 -6.31 -23.32
CA ASN A 163 -16.57 -6.19 -22.20
C ASN A 163 -17.26 -6.23 -20.83
N SER A 164 -18.58 -6.38 -20.79
CA SER A 164 -19.39 -6.44 -19.56
C SER A 164 -19.23 -5.18 -18.69
N ARG A 165 -19.27 -4.00 -19.33
CA ARG A 165 -19.06 -2.69 -18.68
C ARG A 165 -20.15 -1.68 -19.04
N ALA A 166 -20.53 -0.86 -18.08
CA ALA A 166 -21.46 0.24 -18.29
C ALA A 166 -20.89 1.56 -17.76
N GLU A 167 -21.21 2.65 -18.45
CA GLU A 167 -20.96 4.02 -18.02
C GLU A 167 -22.26 4.80 -17.91
N VAL A 168 -22.36 5.63 -16.88
CA VAL A 168 -23.53 6.47 -16.63
C VAL A 168 -23.12 7.92 -16.61
N PHE A 169 -23.78 8.73 -17.43
CA PHE A 169 -23.65 10.18 -17.45
C PHE A 169 -25.00 10.82 -17.18
N ILE A 170 -25.04 11.83 -16.30
CA ILE A 170 -26.26 12.57 -15.96
C ILE A 170 -25.95 14.06 -16.00
N GLY A 171 -26.77 14.84 -16.72
CA GLY A 171 -26.51 16.26 -16.98
C GLY A 171 -25.24 16.52 -17.79
N GLY A 172 -24.70 15.48 -18.45
CA GLY A 172 -23.39 15.51 -19.11
C GLY A 172 -22.19 15.25 -18.18
N GLU A 173 -22.40 15.10 -16.88
CA GLU A 173 -21.36 14.73 -15.92
C GLU A 173 -21.21 13.21 -15.84
N PHE A 174 -19.98 12.73 -15.73
CA PHE A 174 -19.67 11.32 -15.49
C PHE A 174 -20.04 10.94 -14.05
N ILE A 175 -20.88 9.90 -13.89
CA ILE A 175 -21.34 9.43 -12.58
C ILE A 175 -20.56 8.20 -12.14
N ALA A 176 -20.46 7.19 -13.01
CA ALA A 176 -19.79 5.94 -12.69
C ALA A 176 -19.42 5.15 -13.94
N ASN A 177 -18.39 4.30 -13.78
CA ASN A 177 -18.09 3.19 -14.66
C ASN A 177 -17.99 1.93 -13.79
N PHE A 178 -18.69 0.87 -14.18
CA PHE A 178 -18.75 -0.37 -13.40
C PHE A 178 -18.85 -1.60 -14.31
N ALA A 179 -18.48 -2.75 -13.74
CA ALA A 179 -18.72 -4.05 -14.34
C ALA A 179 -20.13 -4.55 -14.00
N PHE A 180 -20.73 -5.28 -14.91
CA PHE A 180 -21.96 -6.03 -14.69
C PHE A 180 -21.77 -7.46 -15.16
N ASP A 181 -22.46 -8.41 -14.53
CA ASP A 181 -22.49 -9.80 -14.98
C ASP A 181 -23.81 -10.06 -15.72
N GLY A 182 -23.76 -10.53 -16.98
CA GLY A 182 -24.96 -10.98 -17.70
C GLY A 182 -25.23 -10.27 -19.03
N ILE A 183 -26.46 -10.44 -19.54
CA ILE A 183 -26.91 -9.86 -20.82
C ILE A 183 -27.72 -8.61 -20.50
N ILE A 184 -27.49 -7.50 -21.20
CA ILE A 184 -28.36 -6.33 -21.01
C ILE A 184 -29.64 -6.49 -21.83
N GLY A 185 -30.78 -6.50 -21.14
CA GLY A 185 -32.11 -6.61 -21.72
C GLY A 185 -32.63 -5.32 -22.33
N GLY A 186 -32.68 -4.25 -21.55
CA GLY A 186 -33.37 -3.02 -21.94
C GLY A 186 -33.63 -2.06 -20.79
N LEU A 187 -34.19 -0.90 -21.11
CA LEU A 187 -34.48 0.18 -20.16
C LEU A 187 -35.87 -0.02 -19.54
N ASN A 188 -35.95 0.03 -18.21
CA ASN A 188 -37.20 0.04 -17.48
C ASN A 188 -37.44 1.39 -16.80
N LEU A 189 -38.65 1.91 -16.94
CA LEU A 189 -39.13 3.16 -16.36
C LEU A 189 -40.29 2.83 -15.41
N PHE A 190 -40.03 2.89 -14.10
CA PHE A 190 -40.97 2.41 -13.10
C PHE A 190 -41.39 3.51 -12.12
N GLY A 191 -42.70 3.58 -11.84
CA GLY A 191 -43.33 4.61 -11.01
C GLY A 191 -43.04 4.54 -9.50
N TYR A 192 -41.98 3.86 -9.05
CA TYR A 192 -41.60 3.77 -7.63
C TYR A 192 -40.99 5.05 -7.07
N GLY A 193 -40.11 5.71 -7.83
CA GLY A 193 -39.40 6.88 -7.34
C GLY A 193 -38.29 6.51 -6.34
N ASP A 194 -38.23 7.17 -5.19
CA ASP A 194 -37.15 7.02 -4.20
C ASP A 194 -37.58 6.29 -2.90
N GLY A 195 -38.78 5.73 -2.88
CA GLY A 195 -39.39 5.08 -1.70
C GLY A 195 -39.89 6.03 -0.60
N ASN A 196 -39.65 7.34 -0.72
CA ASN A 196 -40.08 8.38 0.23
C ASN A 196 -41.03 9.41 -0.41
N THR A 197 -40.84 9.66 -1.69
CA THR A 197 -41.55 10.56 -2.59
C THR A 197 -42.12 9.72 -3.71
N ALA A 198 -43.37 9.95 -4.09
CA ALA A 198 -44.01 9.15 -5.14
C ALA A 198 -43.35 9.40 -6.50
N GLY A 199 -43.21 8.34 -7.29
CA GLY A 199 -42.73 8.45 -8.66
C GLY A 199 -43.63 9.37 -9.48
N LEU A 200 -43.07 10.43 -10.02
CA LEU A 200 -43.71 11.32 -10.98
C LEU A 200 -42.61 12.00 -11.78
N TYR A 201 -42.49 11.63 -13.04
CA TYR A 201 -41.46 12.16 -13.93
C TYR A 201 -41.87 12.02 -15.39
N TYR A 202 -41.17 12.74 -16.25
CA TYR A 202 -41.38 12.75 -17.68
C TYR A 202 -40.09 12.37 -18.38
N ILE A 203 -40.21 11.63 -19.47
CA ILE A 203 -39.10 11.21 -20.32
C ILE A 203 -39.38 11.67 -21.73
N ASP A 204 -38.35 12.21 -22.39
CA ASP A 204 -38.45 12.70 -23.76
C ASP A 204 -37.15 12.44 -24.53
N ASP A 205 -37.23 12.52 -25.86
CA ASP A 205 -36.11 12.37 -26.79
C ASP A 205 -35.29 11.09 -26.54
N VAL A 206 -35.95 9.94 -26.54
CA VAL A 206 -35.28 8.65 -26.34
C VAL A 206 -34.53 8.26 -27.60
N VAL A 207 -33.22 8.08 -27.48
CA VAL A 207 -32.33 7.73 -28.58
C VAL A 207 -31.52 6.50 -28.22
N VAL A 208 -31.49 5.51 -29.12
CA VAL A 208 -30.63 4.33 -29.03
C VAL A 208 -29.70 4.29 -30.23
N VAL A 209 -28.39 4.27 -29.98
CA VAL A 209 -27.35 4.24 -31.03
C VAL A 209 -26.39 3.10 -30.75
N GLU A 210 -26.11 2.27 -31.76
CA GLU A 210 -25.02 1.29 -31.71
C GLU A 210 -23.68 2.01 -31.89
N THR A 211 -22.72 1.81 -30.99
CA THR A 211 -21.39 2.43 -31.02
C THR A 211 -20.30 1.37 -31.15
N GLU A 212 -19.18 1.73 -31.77
CA GLU A 212 -18.03 0.82 -31.88
C GLU A 212 -17.10 0.89 -30.65
N ASN A 213 -17.20 1.92 -29.81
CA ASN A 213 -16.38 2.09 -28.61
C ASN A 213 -17.18 2.75 -27.48
N VAL A 214 -17.44 2.02 -26.39
CA VAL A 214 -18.00 2.59 -25.15
C VAL A 214 -16.92 3.04 -24.18
N LEU A 215 -15.72 2.46 -24.22
CA LEU A 215 -14.61 2.89 -23.37
C LEU A 215 -13.82 4.04 -24.00
N ILE A 216 -14.19 5.27 -23.65
CA ILE A 216 -13.25 6.39 -23.63
C ILE A 216 -13.46 7.12 -22.31
N CYS A 217 -12.87 6.61 -21.21
CA CYS A 217 -12.37 7.56 -20.24
C CYS A 217 -11.19 8.28 -20.89
N ASN A 218 -11.47 9.41 -21.54
CA ASN A 218 -10.46 10.31 -22.09
C ASN A 218 -9.76 10.93 -20.86
N GLY A 219 -8.55 10.49 -20.53
CA GLY A 219 -7.84 10.94 -19.33
C GLY A 219 -7.63 9.90 -18.23
N CYS A 220 -7.92 8.61 -18.45
CA CYS A 220 -7.68 7.54 -17.46
C CYS A 220 -6.51 6.62 -17.85
N CYS A 221 -5.84 6.04 -16.85
CA CYS A 221 -4.88 4.96 -17.05
C CYS A 221 -5.52 3.75 -17.76
N GLN A 222 -4.92 3.31 -18.87
CA GLN A 222 -5.35 2.15 -19.66
C GLN A 222 -4.59 0.86 -19.34
N ASP A 223 -3.62 0.91 -18.43
CA ASP A 223 -2.82 -0.25 -18.06
C ASP A 223 -3.55 -1.10 -17.01
N PRO A 224 -3.97 -2.34 -17.32
CA PRO A 224 -4.71 -3.21 -16.38
C PRO A 224 -3.91 -3.63 -15.14
N VAL A 225 -2.60 -3.41 -15.10
CA VAL A 225 -1.77 -3.67 -13.90
C VAL A 225 -1.54 -2.43 -13.03
N ALA A 226 -2.04 -1.26 -13.44
CA ALA A 226 -1.95 -0.05 -12.62
C ALA A 226 -3.00 -0.05 -11.50
N CYS A 227 -2.63 0.50 -10.36
CA CYS A 227 -3.48 0.65 -9.18
C CYS A 227 -4.62 1.64 -9.38
N ASN A 228 -4.47 2.55 -10.35
CA ASN A 228 -5.50 3.49 -10.77
C ASN A 228 -6.07 3.13 -12.16
N TYR A 229 -6.06 1.85 -12.54
CA TYR A 229 -6.64 1.39 -13.81
C TYR A 229 -8.08 1.87 -13.98
N LEU A 230 -8.34 2.63 -15.06
CA LEU A 230 -9.63 3.26 -15.37
C LEU A 230 -10.14 4.27 -14.33
N ALA A 231 -9.29 4.72 -13.40
CA ALA A 231 -9.62 5.81 -12.49
C ALA A 231 -9.42 7.17 -13.20
N PRO A 232 -10.35 8.13 -13.04
CA PRO A 232 -10.28 9.43 -13.70
C PRO A 232 -9.22 10.31 -13.02
N GLN A 233 -7.96 10.18 -13.44
CA GLN A 233 -6.87 11.12 -13.15
C GLN A 233 -5.92 11.20 -14.34
N ASP A 234 -5.82 12.41 -14.91
CA ASP A 234 -4.72 13.00 -15.71
C ASP A 234 -3.85 12.15 -16.66
N ASP A 235 -4.34 11.00 -17.13
CA ASP A 235 -3.57 9.98 -17.88
C ASP A 235 -2.37 9.36 -17.13
N SER A 236 -2.15 9.65 -15.84
CA SER A 236 -1.09 8.97 -15.07
C SER A 236 -1.49 7.53 -14.72
N CYS A 237 -0.55 6.59 -14.86
CA CYS A 237 -0.69 5.24 -14.34
C CYS A 237 0.16 5.11 -13.08
N LEU A 238 -0.48 4.83 -11.95
CA LEU A 238 0.19 4.60 -10.67
C LEU A 238 0.36 3.10 -10.44
N TYR A 239 1.57 2.69 -10.11
CA TYR A 239 1.93 1.32 -9.74
C TYR A 239 2.28 1.27 -8.25
N PRO A 240 2.39 0.07 -7.64
CA PRO A 240 2.76 -0.06 -6.23
C PRO A 240 4.05 0.68 -5.86
N ILE A 241 5.03 0.71 -6.77
CA ILE A 241 6.28 1.47 -6.60
C ILE A 241 6.04 2.99 -6.46
N ASP A 242 5.06 3.56 -7.16
CA ASP A 242 4.76 4.99 -7.11
C ASP A 242 4.02 5.37 -5.82
N ILE A 243 3.27 4.43 -5.24
CA ILE A 243 2.43 4.67 -4.05
C ILE A 243 3.21 4.35 -2.76
N TYR A 244 3.91 3.22 -2.75
CA TYR A 244 4.53 2.64 -1.56
C TYR A 244 6.06 2.56 -1.63
N GLY A 245 6.68 2.83 -2.78
CA GLY A 245 8.13 2.74 -2.94
C GLY A 245 8.67 1.31 -3.05
N SER A 246 7.80 0.30 -3.20
CA SER A 246 8.20 -1.09 -3.45
C SER A 246 7.40 -1.70 -4.61
N GLU A 247 8.07 -2.47 -5.46
CA GLU A 247 7.47 -3.29 -6.51
C GLU A 247 6.94 -4.64 -6.01
N ASN A 248 7.21 -4.99 -4.75
CA ASN A 248 6.81 -6.26 -4.11
C ASN A 248 5.46 -6.20 -3.40
N LEU A 249 4.79 -5.03 -3.45
CA LEU A 249 3.46 -4.80 -2.91
C LEU A 249 2.41 -4.85 -4.03
N ASP A 250 1.17 -5.20 -3.68
CA ASP A 250 -0.01 -4.99 -4.51
C ASP A 250 -0.56 -3.56 -4.35
N CYS A 251 -1.62 -3.25 -5.07
CA CYS A 251 -2.22 -1.92 -5.08
C CYS A 251 -2.93 -1.53 -3.76
N ASP A 252 -3.24 -2.51 -2.92
CA ASP A 252 -3.82 -2.31 -1.59
C ASP A 252 -2.74 -2.24 -0.50
N GLY A 253 -1.46 -2.34 -0.87
CA GLY A 253 -0.31 -2.30 0.03
C GLY A 253 -0.06 -3.63 0.74
N ASN A 254 -0.58 -4.75 0.22
CA ASN A 254 -0.25 -6.09 0.73
C ASN A 254 0.96 -6.65 -0.02
N CYS A 255 1.76 -7.47 0.64
CA CYS A 255 2.88 -8.15 0.00
C CYS A 255 2.42 -9.20 -1.02
N LEU A 256 3.12 -9.24 -2.15
CA LEU A 256 2.94 -10.27 -3.18
C LEU A 256 3.45 -11.63 -2.69
N ASN A 257 4.55 -11.62 -1.93
CA ASN A 257 5.08 -12.76 -1.19
C ASN A 257 5.40 -12.32 0.25
N ASP A 258 4.73 -12.93 1.21
CA ASP A 258 4.95 -12.76 2.65
C ASP A 258 4.71 -14.12 3.30
N SER A 259 5.81 -14.84 3.51
CA SER A 259 5.81 -16.24 3.92
C SER A 259 5.48 -16.41 5.40
N ASP A 260 5.83 -15.43 6.25
CA ASP A 260 5.67 -15.51 7.71
C ASP A 260 4.59 -14.58 8.30
N MET A 261 3.95 -13.77 7.44
CA MET A 261 2.82 -12.89 7.71
C MET A 261 3.13 -11.73 8.67
N ASP A 262 4.34 -11.18 8.58
CA ASP A 262 4.77 -10.07 9.42
C ASP A 262 4.57 -8.67 8.77
N TYR A 263 4.03 -8.64 7.55
CA TYR A 263 3.79 -7.45 6.71
C TYR A 263 5.05 -6.79 6.12
N VAL A 264 6.18 -7.51 6.11
CA VAL A 264 7.34 -7.20 5.27
C VAL A 264 7.41 -8.26 4.18
N CYS A 265 7.63 -7.85 2.93
CA CYS A 265 7.61 -8.79 1.82
C CYS A 265 8.92 -9.57 1.80
N ASP A 266 8.90 -10.87 1.49
CA ASP A 266 10.08 -11.76 1.49
C ASP A 266 11.27 -11.16 0.72
N GLU A 267 11.01 -10.46 -0.40
CA GLU A 267 12.03 -9.80 -1.21
C GLU A 267 12.61 -8.51 -0.60
N ASP A 268 11.87 -7.87 0.30
CA ASP A 268 12.23 -6.65 1.02
C ASP A 268 12.75 -6.95 2.44
N GLU A 269 12.81 -8.23 2.83
CA GLU A 269 13.26 -8.62 4.16
C GLU A 269 14.76 -8.39 4.39
N ILE A 270 15.08 -7.80 5.55
CA ILE A 270 16.46 -7.68 6.03
C ILE A 270 16.78 -8.95 6.82
N ILE A 271 17.61 -9.81 6.22
CA ILE A 271 18.11 -11.04 6.84
C ILE A 271 18.88 -10.73 8.12
N GLY A 272 18.49 -11.32 9.24
CA GLY A 272 19.22 -11.19 10.49
C GLY A 272 18.54 -11.92 11.65
N CYS A 273 19.00 -11.63 12.87
CA CYS A 273 18.38 -12.19 14.07
C CYS A 273 17.49 -11.14 14.73
N THR A 274 16.21 -11.46 14.92
CA THR A 274 15.22 -10.56 15.56
C THR A 274 15.09 -10.76 17.08
N ASP A 275 15.79 -11.75 17.65
CA ASP A 275 15.73 -12.05 19.09
C ASP A 275 16.70 -11.17 19.89
N LEU A 276 16.14 -10.34 20.79
CA LEU A 276 16.88 -9.48 21.72
C LEU A 276 17.84 -10.21 22.66
N GLU A 277 17.66 -11.51 22.89
CA GLU A 277 18.56 -12.34 23.71
C GLU A 277 19.72 -12.96 22.92
N ALA A 278 19.69 -12.86 21.58
CA ALA A 278 20.78 -13.33 20.74
C ALA A 278 21.90 -12.31 20.63
N PHE A 279 23.13 -12.80 20.47
CA PHE A 279 24.30 -11.92 20.39
C PHE A 279 24.35 -11.12 19.09
N ASN A 280 23.89 -11.71 17.98
CA ASN A 280 23.80 -11.07 16.67
C ASN A 280 22.41 -10.45 16.40
N TYR A 281 21.68 -10.07 17.47
CA TYR A 281 20.45 -9.31 17.34
C TYR A 281 20.65 -8.08 16.44
N ASN A 282 19.83 -7.98 15.41
CA ASN A 282 19.77 -6.81 14.54
C ASN A 282 18.38 -6.17 14.68
N PRO A 283 18.27 -4.94 15.21
CA PRO A 283 16.98 -4.24 15.34
C PRO A 283 16.35 -3.87 14.00
N GLU A 284 17.10 -3.93 12.90
CA GLU A 284 16.61 -3.68 11.54
C GLU A 284 16.30 -4.97 10.79
N ALA A 285 16.58 -6.16 11.38
CA ALA A 285 16.18 -7.41 10.76
C ALA A 285 14.66 -7.56 10.77
N THR A 286 14.12 -7.97 9.63
CA THR A 286 12.69 -8.25 9.46
C THR A 286 12.47 -9.74 9.17
N ASP A 287 13.48 -10.46 8.65
CA ASP A 287 13.42 -11.92 8.50
C ASP A 287 13.55 -12.61 9.87
N SER A 288 12.52 -13.38 10.22
CA SER A 288 12.40 -14.04 11.53
C SER A 288 13.12 -15.38 11.66
N ASP A 289 14.04 -15.73 10.74
CA ASP A 289 14.83 -16.97 10.83
C ASP A 289 15.79 -16.99 12.05
N ASN A 290 15.24 -17.38 13.19
CA ASN A 290 15.96 -17.56 14.44
C ASN A 290 17.03 -18.67 14.38
N THR A 291 17.17 -19.42 13.28
CA THR A 291 18.33 -20.31 13.08
C THR A 291 19.61 -19.53 12.78
N LEU A 292 19.49 -18.27 12.34
CA LEU A 292 20.61 -17.33 12.22
C LEU A 292 21.00 -16.72 13.56
N CYS A 293 20.14 -16.80 14.58
CA CYS A 293 20.42 -16.27 15.91
C CYS A 293 21.48 -17.09 16.64
N ILE A 294 22.54 -16.40 17.07
CA ILE A 294 23.65 -16.96 17.82
C ILE A 294 23.38 -16.72 19.30
N TYR A 295 22.94 -17.77 19.97
CA TYR A 295 22.78 -17.81 21.41
C TYR A 295 23.99 -18.49 22.06
N PHE A 296 24.58 -17.85 23.07
CA PHE A 296 25.58 -18.51 23.90
C PHE A 296 24.93 -19.04 25.17
N VAL A 297 25.02 -20.36 25.33
CA VAL A 297 24.82 -21.01 26.62
C VAL A 297 26.21 -21.25 27.19
N PRO A 298 26.64 -20.56 28.26
CA PRO A 298 27.90 -20.86 28.92
C PRO A 298 27.87 -22.31 29.42
N ASP A 299 28.75 -23.11 28.84
CA ASP A 299 28.83 -24.55 29.00
C ASP A 299 30.21 -24.82 29.62
N CYS A 300 30.29 -24.78 30.95
CA CYS A 300 31.49 -25.20 31.66
C CYS A 300 31.63 -26.74 31.64
N ASN A 301 31.21 -27.47 30.59
CA ASN A 301 31.14 -28.95 30.62
C ASN A 301 32.51 -29.62 30.63
N SER A 302 33.59 -28.89 30.34
CA SER A 302 34.96 -29.40 30.41
C SER A 302 35.60 -29.29 31.81
N PHE A 303 34.88 -28.77 32.81
CA PHE A 303 35.36 -28.62 34.19
C PHE A 303 35.45 -29.96 34.93
N GLY A 304 36.61 -30.21 35.56
CA GLY A 304 36.91 -31.44 36.28
C GLY A 304 37.58 -32.55 35.46
N ASP A 305 38.01 -32.27 34.22
CA ASP A 305 38.84 -33.21 33.45
C ASP A 305 40.24 -33.38 34.11
N PRO A 306 40.75 -34.62 34.27
CA PRO A 306 42.06 -34.88 34.87
C PRO A 306 43.26 -34.17 34.20
N GLY A 307 43.14 -33.74 32.94
CA GLY A 307 44.18 -33.00 32.22
C GLY A 307 44.48 -31.61 32.79
N TRP A 308 43.64 -31.12 33.71
CA TRP A 308 43.71 -29.79 34.32
C TRP A 308 44.38 -29.81 35.71
N LEU A 309 44.70 -31.02 36.22
CA LEU A 309 45.26 -31.28 37.55
C LEU A 309 46.80 -31.15 37.65
N ASP A 310 47.48 -30.72 36.58
CA ASP A 310 48.95 -30.72 36.50
C ASP A 310 49.61 -29.35 36.88
N THR A 311 48.85 -28.40 37.44
CA THR A 311 49.38 -27.10 37.90
C THR A 311 49.27 -26.91 39.41
N GLU A 312 50.29 -26.32 40.05
CA GLU A 312 50.31 -26.07 41.50
C GLU A 312 49.24 -25.06 41.97
N SER A 313 48.84 -24.10 41.12
CA SER A 313 47.70 -23.18 41.20
C SER A 313 47.82 -22.21 40.00
N GLY A 314 46.73 -21.83 39.33
CA GLY A 314 46.82 -20.99 38.13
C GLY A 314 45.51 -20.88 37.33
N THR A 315 45.60 -20.30 36.14
CA THR A 315 44.52 -20.38 35.14
C THR A 315 44.82 -21.46 34.11
N TYR A 316 43.77 -22.06 33.54
CA TYR A 316 43.87 -22.86 32.34
C TYR A 316 42.76 -22.45 31.34
N PRO A 317 43.10 -22.24 30.06
CA PRO A 317 44.47 -22.14 29.58
C PRO A 317 45.20 -20.98 30.29
N GLY A 318 46.53 -21.03 30.38
CA GLY A 318 47.30 -19.96 31.04
C GLY A 318 47.41 -18.70 30.17
N GLN A 319 47.27 -18.90 28.86
CA GLN A 319 47.24 -17.87 27.85
C GLN A 319 46.31 -18.32 26.72
N SER A 320 45.65 -17.36 26.09
CA SER A 320 44.86 -17.58 24.88
C SER A 320 45.04 -16.47 23.87
N SER A 321 44.47 -16.68 22.68
CA SER A 321 44.60 -15.76 21.56
C SER A 321 43.26 -15.56 20.87
N GLY A 322 42.89 -14.30 20.65
CA GLY A 322 41.73 -13.87 19.88
C GLY A 322 42.13 -13.01 18.69
N ILE A 323 41.14 -12.64 17.87
CA ILE A 323 41.31 -11.81 16.69
C ILE A 323 40.44 -10.57 16.84
N PHE A 324 40.97 -9.40 16.50
CA PHE A 324 40.24 -8.13 16.52
C PHE A 324 38.93 -8.20 15.73
N GLY A 325 37.84 -7.81 16.38
CA GLY A 325 36.49 -7.79 15.83
C GLY A 325 35.85 -9.17 15.57
N GLU A 326 36.61 -10.26 15.63
CA GLU A 326 36.02 -11.59 15.54
C GLU A 326 35.42 -12.02 16.87
N MET A 327 34.37 -12.83 16.79
CA MET A 327 33.74 -13.41 17.96
C MET A 327 34.74 -14.25 18.75
N TYR A 328 34.93 -13.85 20.01
CA TYR A 328 35.75 -14.52 20.98
C TYR A 328 34.86 -15.17 22.03
N ASN A 329 35.12 -16.43 22.36
CA ASN A 329 34.46 -17.13 23.46
C ASN A 329 35.43 -18.14 24.06
N GLU A 330 35.68 -18.03 25.36
CA GLU A 330 36.57 -18.94 26.07
C GLU A 330 36.14 -19.14 27.53
N ASP A 331 36.21 -20.39 27.97
CA ASP A 331 36.11 -20.76 29.37
C ASP A 331 37.50 -20.82 30.00
N ILE A 332 37.67 -20.09 31.10
CA ILE A 332 38.90 -20.04 31.89
C ILE A 332 38.64 -20.75 33.22
N ALA A 333 39.42 -21.80 33.48
CA ALA A 333 39.43 -22.48 34.76
C ALA A 333 40.43 -21.84 35.70
N LEU A 334 39.97 -21.41 36.87
CA LEU A 334 40.81 -20.98 37.98
C LEU A 334 41.05 -22.17 38.90
N HIS A 335 42.26 -22.72 38.91
CA HIS A 335 42.64 -23.86 39.74
C HIS A 335 43.44 -23.40 40.96
N LEU A 336 43.01 -23.82 42.15
CA LEU A 336 43.77 -23.68 43.39
C LEU A 336 44.18 -25.06 43.89
N SER A 337 45.44 -25.20 44.32
CA SER A 337 45.85 -26.43 44.98
C SER A 337 45.00 -26.69 46.23
N ASN A 338 44.60 -27.95 46.40
CA ASN A 338 43.89 -28.45 47.58
C ASN A 338 44.66 -28.23 48.89
N THR A 339 45.95 -27.92 48.81
CA THR A 339 46.76 -27.53 49.97
C THR A 339 47.54 -26.26 49.73
N ILE A 340 47.59 -25.39 50.74
CA ILE A 340 48.39 -24.16 50.74
C ILE A 340 49.55 -24.35 51.71
N VAL A 341 50.77 -24.15 51.23
CA VAL A 341 51.98 -24.24 52.04
C VAL A 341 52.31 -22.87 52.63
N GLU A 342 52.39 -22.79 53.96
CA GLU A 342 52.85 -21.56 54.61
C GLU A 342 54.34 -21.32 54.30
N PRO A 343 54.71 -20.18 53.70
CA PRO A 343 56.06 -19.95 53.18
C PRO A 343 57.17 -20.01 54.22
N VAL A 344 56.86 -19.67 55.47
CA VAL A 344 57.84 -19.55 56.56
C VAL A 344 58.04 -20.87 57.30
N SER A 345 56.96 -21.60 57.56
CA SER A 345 56.98 -22.82 58.37
C SER A 345 57.09 -24.09 57.52
N GLY A 346 56.72 -24.02 56.23
CA GLY A 346 56.59 -25.18 55.34
C GLY A 346 55.40 -26.08 55.67
N VAL A 347 54.51 -25.66 56.58
CA VAL A 347 53.32 -26.43 56.95
C VAL A 347 52.25 -26.29 55.86
N SER A 348 51.71 -27.43 55.41
CA SER A 348 50.61 -27.49 54.45
C SER A 348 49.25 -27.45 55.18
N TYR A 349 48.37 -26.56 54.75
CA TYR A 349 46.98 -26.44 55.20
C TYR A 349 46.03 -26.83 54.08
N VAL A 350 44.91 -27.49 54.40
CA VAL A 350 43.90 -27.87 53.40
C VAL A 350 43.06 -26.65 53.03
N LEU A 351 42.86 -26.39 51.74
CA LEU A 351 41.95 -25.35 51.25
C LEU A 351 40.52 -25.66 51.73
N ALA A 352 39.84 -24.66 52.29
CA ALA A 352 38.45 -24.77 52.71
C ALA A 352 37.50 -24.34 51.59
N HIS A 353 37.67 -23.12 51.09
CA HIS A 353 36.96 -22.57 49.93
C HIS A 353 37.68 -21.32 49.43
N PHE A 354 37.26 -20.83 48.27
CA PHE A 354 37.68 -19.58 47.67
C PHE A 354 36.45 -18.76 47.30
N ASP A 355 36.45 -17.50 47.70
CA ASP A 355 35.40 -16.54 47.40
C ASP A 355 35.89 -15.57 46.33
N PHE A 356 35.37 -15.70 45.12
CA PHE A 356 35.69 -14.78 44.03
C PHE A 356 35.16 -13.38 44.31
N ILE A 357 35.99 -12.35 44.07
CA ILE A 357 35.64 -10.95 44.32
C ILE A 357 35.46 -10.18 43.02
N SER A 358 36.46 -10.21 42.14
CA SER A 358 36.47 -9.34 40.97
C SER A 358 37.38 -9.86 39.88
N MET A 359 37.13 -9.37 38.67
CA MET A 359 38.03 -9.49 37.53
C MET A 359 38.28 -8.11 36.93
N SER A 360 39.50 -7.91 36.42
CA SER A 360 39.92 -6.65 35.80
C SER A 360 40.89 -6.91 34.64
N GLY A 361 41.03 -5.95 33.73
CA GLY A 361 41.97 -6.05 32.61
C GLY A 361 41.41 -6.70 31.34
N LEU A 362 40.08 -6.84 31.21
CA LEU A 362 39.50 -7.26 29.92
C LEU A 362 39.69 -6.18 28.86
N PRO A 363 39.98 -6.58 27.62
CA PRO A 363 39.90 -5.68 26.48
C PRO A 363 38.47 -5.20 26.25
N GLN A 364 38.34 -4.01 25.68
CA GLN A 364 37.05 -3.47 25.26
C GLN A 364 36.34 -4.40 24.28
N GLY A 365 35.02 -4.51 24.42
CA GLY A 365 34.18 -5.38 23.58
C GLY A 365 34.05 -6.82 24.09
N LEU A 366 34.84 -7.22 25.10
CA LEU A 366 34.61 -8.47 25.84
C LEU A 366 33.84 -8.21 27.14
N ILE A 367 32.94 -9.14 27.45
CA ILE A 367 32.23 -9.25 28.72
C ILE A 367 32.58 -10.57 29.38
N SER A 368 32.29 -10.69 30.67
CA SER A 368 32.40 -11.96 31.38
C SER A 368 31.07 -12.37 31.97
N ILE A 369 30.78 -13.67 31.88
CA ILE A 369 29.68 -14.29 32.60
C ILE A 369 30.29 -15.21 33.65
N MET A 370 30.18 -14.77 34.90
CA MET A 370 30.57 -15.55 36.07
C MET A 370 29.44 -16.53 36.41
N THR A 371 29.72 -17.84 36.39
CA THR A 371 28.85 -18.79 37.07
C THR A 371 29.17 -18.73 38.56
N SER A 372 28.30 -18.11 39.36
CA SER A 372 28.50 -17.90 40.80
C SER A 372 28.30 -19.19 41.62
N GLY A 373 29.00 -20.26 41.26
CA GLY A 373 29.04 -21.53 41.99
C GLY A 373 30.22 -21.58 42.98
N PRO A 374 30.12 -22.39 44.06
CA PRO A 374 31.29 -22.71 44.86
C PRO A 374 32.32 -23.46 44.01
N MET A 375 33.58 -23.46 44.44
CA MET A 375 34.60 -24.30 43.81
C MET A 375 34.10 -25.75 43.70
N ASN A 376 34.34 -26.38 42.56
CA ASN A 376 34.02 -27.79 42.41
C ASN A 376 34.88 -28.65 43.39
N PRO A 377 34.58 -29.94 43.59
CA PRO A 377 35.35 -30.81 44.48
C PRO A 377 36.85 -30.93 44.15
N ASN A 378 37.28 -30.47 42.98
CA ASN A 378 38.67 -30.46 42.53
C ASN A 378 39.36 -29.10 42.75
N SER A 379 38.72 -28.16 43.47
CA SER A 379 39.22 -26.81 43.69
C SER A 379 39.39 -26.02 42.38
N GLU A 380 38.34 -26.00 41.56
CA GLU A 380 38.28 -25.20 40.33
C GLU A 380 37.05 -24.28 40.30
N LEU A 381 37.18 -23.10 39.69
CA LEU A 381 36.11 -22.14 39.39
C LEU A 381 36.12 -21.77 37.90
N CYS A 382 34.94 -21.70 37.28
CA CYS A 382 34.77 -21.38 35.86
C CYS A 382 34.45 -19.90 35.65
N VAL A 383 35.17 -19.25 34.73
CA VAL A 383 34.83 -17.92 34.23
C VAL A 383 34.76 -17.98 32.71
N ASN A 384 33.62 -17.61 32.15
CA ASN A 384 33.50 -17.44 30.70
C ASN A 384 33.79 -15.98 30.34
N ILE A 385 34.61 -15.77 29.31
CA ILE A 385 34.77 -14.48 28.64
C ILE A 385 34.26 -14.60 27.20
N SER A 386 33.44 -13.64 26.78
CA SER A 386 32.83 -13.66 25.45
C SER A 386 32.60 -12.25 24.90
N GLY A 387 32.51 -12.12 23.59
CA GLY A 387 32.26 -10.86 22.88
C GLY A 387 33.19 -10.69 21.67
N ALA A 388 33.24 -9.48 21.11
CA ALA A 388 34.13 -9.14 20.00
C ALA A 388 35.11 -8.05 20.46
N PRO A 389 36.43 -8.33 20.54
CA PRO A 389 37.40 -7.37 21.04
C PRO A 389 37.58 -6.22 20.04
N ILE A 390 37.45 -4.98 20.51
CA ILE A 390 37.58 -3.76 19.68
C ILE A 390 38.94 -3.06 19.85
N GLU A 391 39.92 -3.76 20.39
CA GLU A 391 41.30 -3.30 20.52
C GLU A 391 42.27 -4.48 20.40
N THR A 392 43.42 -4.25 19.75
CA THR A 392 44.51 -5.23 19.62
C THR A 392 45.54 -5.04 20.73
N GLY A 393 46.22 -6.13 21.08
CA GLY A 393 47.27 -6.09 22.11
C GLY A 393 47.32 -7.35 22.97
N VAL A 394 48.15 -7.30 24.00
CA VAL A 394 48.28 -8.35 25.00
C VAL A 394 47.69 -7.83 26.31
N PHE A 395 46.67 -8.52 26.81
CA PHE A 395 45.88 -8.14 27.97
C PHE A 395 46.10 -9.16 29.10
N ASP A 396 46.52 -8.68 30.26
CA ASP A 396 46.59 -9.49 31.48
C ASP A 396 45.29 -9.34 32.26
N ILE A 397 44.45 -10.38 32.20
CA ILE A 397 43.18 -10.46 32.92
C ILE A 397 43.47 -10.99 34.32
N LEU A 398 43.22 -10.14 35.32
CA LEU A 398 43.46 -10.45 36.73
C LEU A 398 42.15 -10.89 37.39
N PHE A 399 42.13 -12.11 37.91
CA PHE A 399 41.06 -12.65 38.75
C PHE A 399 41.48 -12.57 40.21
N THR A 400 40.65 -12.00 41.07
CA THR A 400 40.97 -11.80 42.50
C THR A 400 39.86 -12.38 43.37
N GLY A 401 40.24 -13.06 44.44
CA GLY A 401 39.33 -13.53 45.47
C GLY A 401 40.01 -13.82 46.79
N GLU A 402 39.23 -14.13 47.81
CA GLU A 402 39.69 -14.48 49.14
C GLU A 402 39.80 -15.99 49.31
N ALA A 403 40.94 -16.46 49.82
CA ALA A 403 41.14 -17.87 50.11
C ALA A 403 40.96 -18.15 51.60
N TYR A 404 40.39 -19.32 51.88
CA TYR A 404 40.18 -19.80 53.24
C TYR A 404 40.79 -21.18 53.41
N ILE A 405 41.45 -21.42 54.55
CA ILE A 405 42.04 -22.73 54.89
C ILE A 405 41.35 -23.36 56.09
N ASN A 406 41.40 -24.69 56.16
CA ASN A 406 40.90 -25.47 57.28
C ASN A 406 41.97 -25.61 58.36
N VAL A 407 41.72 -25.03 59.54
CA VAL A 407 42.58 -25.17 60.72
C VAL A 407 41.74 -25.66 61.89
N PHE A 408 42.02 -26.88 62.36
CA PHE A 408 41.28 -27.55 63.44
C PHE A 408 39.73 -27.53 63.27
N GLY A 409 39.26 -27.67 62.03
CA GLY A 409 37.83 -27.68 61.70
C GLY A 409 37.17 -26.30 61.59
N ASN A 410 37.95 -25.21 61.65
CA ASN A 410 37.47 -23.85 61.38
C ASN A 410 38.05 -23.33 60.06
N SER A 411 37.24 -22.56 59.33
CA SER A 411 37.66 -21.84 58.14
C SER A 411 38.35 -20.53 58.53
N ILE A 412 39.59 -20.32 58.09
CA ILE A 412 40.37 -19.11 58.36
C ILE A 412 40.71 -18.42 57.04
N ASN A 413 40.33 -17.15 56.92
CA ASN A 413 40.70 -16.29 55.79
C ASN A 413 42.21 -16.03 55.81
N ILE A 414 42.88 -16.26 54.69
CA ILE A 414 44.33 -16.03 54.53
C ILE A 414 44.65 -14.85 53.61
N GLY A 415 43.64 -14.11 53.20
CA GLY A 415 43.74 -12.91 52.37
C GLY A 415 43.45 -13.19 50.90
N LEU A 416 43.82 -12.20 50.09
CA LEU A 416 43.58 -12.18 48.65
C LEU A 416 44.58 -13.08 47.92
N ILE A 417 44.07 -13.93 47.05
CA ILE A 417 44.82 -14.63 46.02
C ILE A 417 44.38 -14.09 44.67
N SER A 418 45.30 -14.01 43.72
CA SER A 418 44.97 -13.61 42.36
C SER A 418 45.62 -14.51 41.33
N PHE A 419 44.90 -14.71 40.23
CA PHE A 419 45.35 -15.44 39.05
C PHE A 419 45.42 -14.48 37.89
N THR A 420 46.40 -14.67 37.02
CA THR A 420 46.53 -13.90 35.79
C THR A 420 46.32 -14.84 34.62
N HIS A 421 45.44 -14.46 33.71
CA HIS A 421 45.30 -15.05 32.39
C HIS A 421 45.75 -14.04 31.35
N THR A 422 46.59 -14.46 30.41
CA THR A 422 47.04 -13.57 29.34
C THR A 422 46.22 -13.83 28.07
N LEU A 423 45.61 -12.79 27.52
CA LEU A 423 44.86 -12.83 26.26
C LEU A 423 45.58 -11.97 25.21
N GLU A 424 46.01 -12.58 24.11
CA GLU A 424 46.60 -11.88 22.96
C GLU A 424 45.54 -11.66 21.87
N ILE A 425 45.17 -10.42 21.61
CA ILE A 425 44.30 -10.04 20.49
C ILE A 425 45.16 -9.59 19.31
N GLY A 426 45.24 -10.45 18.30
CA GLY A 426 45.93 -10.16 17.05
C GLY A 426 45.08 -9.31 16.09
N ASP A 427 45.74 -8.70 15.10
CA ASP A 427 45.05 -8.07 13.98
C ASP A 427 44.23 -9.10 13.20
N ASN A 428 43.04 -8.70 12.73
CA ASN A 428 42.26 -9.54 11.83
C ASN A 428 42.99 -9.66 10.48
N PRO A 429 43.41 -10.88 10.04
CA PRO A 429 44.08 -11.06 8.76
C PRO A 429 43.13 -10.89 7.56
N ASN A 430 41.81 -10.86 7.79
CA ASN A 430 40.78 -10.69 6.78
C ASN A 430 39.64 -9.80 7.30
N PRO A 431 39.91 -8.50 7.56
CA PRO A 431 38.88 -7.59 8.02
C PRO A 431 37.79 -7.47 6.95
N ILE A 432 36.54 -7.68 7.34
CA ILE A 432 35.39 -7.48 6.46
C ILE A 432 35.38 -6.00 6.10
N SER A 433 35.65 -5.72 4.82
CA SER A 433 35.67 -4.39 4.24
C SER A 433 34.26 -4.08 3.74
N GLY A 434 33.76 -2.89 4.03
CA GLY A 434 32.41 -2.49 3.66
C GLY A 434 32.03 -1.14 4.24
N CYS A 435 30.82 -0.66 3.96
CA CYS A 435 30.36 0.61 4.50
C CYS A 435 30.13 0.53 6.02
N THR A 436 30.79 1.41 6.77
CA THR A 436 30.69 1.43 8.25
C THR A 436 29.71 2.47 8.80
N TYR A 437 29.12 3.30 7.94
CA TYR A 437 28.22 4.38 8.34
C TYR A 437 26.77 3.90 8.34
N SER A 438 26.16 3.79 9.51
CA SER A 438 24.79 3.26 9.71
C SER A 438 23.67 4.03 9.00
N GLY A 439 23.95 5.22 8.46
CA GLY A 439 22.98 5.99 7.66
C GLY A 439 23.14 5.82 6.15
N SER A 440 23.83 4.77 5.70
CA SER A 440 24.09 4.48 4.29
C SER A 440 23.28 3.27 3.83
N ASP A 441 22.84 3.27 2.59
CA ASP A 441 21.93 2.24 2.02
C ASP A 441 22.58 0.85 1.98
N ASN A 442 23.90 0.79 1.90
CA ASN A 442 24.68 -0.44 1.92
C ASN A 442 25.52 -0.60 3.20
N TYR A 443 25.04 -0.05 4.32
CA TYR A 443 25.66 -0.27 5.62
C TYR A 443 25.85 -1.76 5.89
N LEU A 444 27.09 -2.14 6.21
CA LEU A 444 27.42 -3.51 6.57
C LEU A 444 27.76 -3.52 8.06
N VAL A 445 26.84 -4.05 8.87
CA VAL A 445 26.98 -4.09 10.34
C VAL A 445 28.23 -4.82 10.82
N TYR A 446 28.75 -5.75 10.00
CA TYR A 446 29.97 -6.51 10.30
C TYR A 446 31.23 -5.93 9.62
N ALA A 447 31.12 -4.83 8.85
CA ALA A 447 32.29 -4.17 8.27
C ALA A 447 33.12 -3.53 9.37
N MET A 448 34.39 -3.94 9.44
CA MET A 448 35.36 -3.45 10.42
C MET A 448 36.24 -2.33 9.85
N VAL A 449 36.28 -2.23 8.52
CA VAL A 449 37.09 -1.28 7.79
C VAL A 449 36.21 -0.64 6.73
N ASP A 450 36.07 0.68 6.82
CA ASP A 450 35.43 1.46 5.77
C ASP A 450 36.25 1.37 4.50
N ASP A 451 35.66 0.82 3.45
CA ASP A 451 36.30 0.66 2.15
C ASP A 451 35.90 1.76 1.16
N GLY A 452 35.16 2.76 1.63
CA GLY A 452 34.62 3.84 0.80
C GLY A 452 33.47 3.41 -0.11
N SER A 453 32.90 2.22 0.09
CA SER A 453 31.76 1.73 -0.70
C SER A 453 30.41 2.34 -0.29
N CYS A 454 30.34 3.13 0.79
CA CYS A 454 29.08 3.68 1.30
C CYS A 454 28.25 4.38 0.24
N ILE A 455 26.99 3.96 0.12
CA ILE A 455 25.98 4.53 -0.76
C ILE A 455 25.05 5.37 0.11
N ILE A 456 24.87 6.64 -0.25
CA ILE A 456 23.90 7.52 0.39
C ILE A 456 23.03 8.07 -0.72
N SER A 457 21.82 7.57 -0.80
CA SER A 457 20.80 8.01 -1.76
C SER A 457 20.28 9.41 -1.44
N GLY A 458 20.06 10.19 -2.48
CA GLY A 458 19.49 11.54 -2.41
C GLY A 458 19.84 12.34 -3.65
N CYS A 459 19.43 13.61 -3.68
CA CYS A 459 19.71 14.44 -4.84
C CYS A 459 21.21 14.79 -4.99
N THR A 460 21.80 14.31 -6.08
CA THR A 460 23.22 14.49 -6.45
C THR A 460 23.44 15.63 -7.45
N ASP A 461 22.37 16.22 -7.99
CA ASP A 461 22.46 17.34 -8.92
C ASP A 461 22.68 18.68 -8.20
N PRO A 462 23.85 19.34 -8.39
CA PRO A 462 24.15 20.64 -7.79
C PRO A 462 23.19 21.78 -8.19
N GLU A 463 22.43 21.62 -9.28
CA GLU A 463 21.49 22.62 -9.78
C GLU A 463 20.08 22.48 -9.15
N SER A 464 19.86 21.44 -8.35
CA SER A 464 18.61 21.26 -7.61
C SER A 464 18.57 22.10 -6.33
N SER A 465 17.36 22.34 -5.82
CA SER A 465 17.16 23.07 -4.56
C SER A 465 17.44 22.24 -3.29
N ASN A 466 17.44 20.92 -3.40
CA ASN A 466 17.68 19.97 -2.31
C ASN A 466 18.98 19.15 -2.47
N PHE A 467 19.91 19.62 -3.31
CA PHE A 467 21.25 19.04 -3.45
C PHE A 467 21.97 18.91 -2.11
N HIS A 468 22.57 17.75 -1.84
CA HIS A 468 23.53 17.60 -0.75
C HIS A 468 24.81 16.88 -1.20
N PRO A 469 26.00 17.44 -0.92
CA PRO A 469 27.28 16.89 -1.40
C PRO A 469 27.71 15.57 -0.74
N ILE A 470 26.88 14.98 0.15
CA ILE A 470 27.15 13.67 0.75
C ILE A 470 26.43 12.56 -0.03
N PHE A 471 25.39 12.90 -0.79
CA PHE A 471 24.68 11.95 -1.62
C PHE A 471 25.56 11.58 -2.80
N ASN A 472 25.65 10.28 -3.07
CA ASN A 472 26.48 9.73 -4.14
C ASN A 472 25.73 8.75 -5.04
N LEU A 473 24.44 8.55 -4.78
CA LEU A 473 23.51 7.84 -5.63
C LEU A 473 22.26 8.72 -5.82
N GLU A 474 21.93 9.01 -7.08
CA GLU A 474 20.74 9.77 -7.43
C GLU A 474 19.49 8.89 -7.26
N ASP A 475 18.54 9.32 -6.44
CA ASP A 475 17.31 8.59 -6.12
C ASP A 475 16.05 9.21 -6.75
N GLY A 476 16.21 10.27 -7.56
CA GLY A 476 15.11 10.97 -8.20
C GLY A 476 14.41 11.98 -7.27
N SER A 477 14.92 12.19 -6.06
CA SER A 477 14.39 13.19 -5.13
C SER A 477 14.72 14.63 -5.53
N CYS A 478 15.53 14.87 -6.58
CA CYS A 478 15.92 16.22 -7.00
C CYS A 478 14.72 17.13 -7.27
N GLN A 479 14.59 18.13 -6.41
CA GLN A 479 13.62 19.21 -6.53
C GLN A 479 14.27 20.32 -7.35
N TYR A 480 14.05 20.27 -8.64
CA TYR A 480 14.15 21.47 -9.46
C TYR A 480 12.97 22.33 -9.05
N VAL A 481 13.26 23.57 -8.64
CA VAL A 481 12.19 24.56 -8.56
C VAL A 481 11.62 24.57 -9.96
N GLU A 482 10.41 24.01 -10.15
CA GLU A 482 9.74 24.05 -11.43
C GLU A 482 9.82 25.48 -11.88
N ASP A 483 10.50 25.68 -13.01
CA ASP A 483 10.63 26.95 -13.66
C ASP A 483 9.22 27.53 -13.70
N ILE A 484 8.99 28.53 -12.84
CA ILE A 484 8.14 29.64 -13.22
C ILE A 484 8.71 30.00 -14.58
N SER A 485 7.98 29.66 -15.64
CA SER A 485 8.15 30.18 -16.99
C SER A 485 7.90 31.69 -16.96
N ASP A 486 8.71 32.40 -16.19
CA ASP A 486 8.98 33.82 -16.30
C ASP A 486 10.49 33.85 -16.53
N CYS A 487 10.89 33.65 -17.78
CA CYS A 487 11.90 34.59 -18.25
C CYS A 487 11.27 35.96 -17.98
N ILE A 488 11.80 36.74 -17.03
CA ILE A 488 11.20 38.03 -16.63
C ILE A 488 11.08 39.00 -17.82
N GLU A 489 11.77 38.70 -18.92
CA GLU A 489 11.71 39.36 -20.20
C GLU A 489 10.72 38.75 -21.24
N ASP A 490 10.05 37.63 -20.95
CA ASP A 490 8.87 37.14 -21.68
C ASP A 490 7.62 37.86 -21.13
N LEU A 491 7.41 39.06 -21.66
CA LEU A 491 6.37 39.97 -21.17
C LEU A 491 4.96 39.55 -21.62
N ASN A 492 4.85 38.62 -22.57
CA ASN A 492 3.57 38.16 -23.10
C ASN A 492 3.22 36.72 -22.68
N GLN A 493 4.12 36.01 -22.01
CA GLN A 493 3.97 34.65 -21.49
C GLN A 493 3.68 33.62 -22.58
N ASP A 494 4.27 33.79 -23.77
CA ASP A 494 4.18 32.82 -24.87
C ASP A 494 5.24 31.70 -24.79
N GLY A 495 6.10 31.76 -23.77
CA GLY A 495 7.17 30.79 -23.53
C GLY A 495 8.44 31.09 -24.33
N THR A 496 8.53 32.23 -25.03
CA THR A 496 9.70 32.63 -25.82
C THR A 496 10.04 34.11 -25.67
N ILE A 497 11.33 34.43 -25.48
CA ILE A 497 11.79 35.84 -25.53
C ILE A 497 11.95 36.26 -27.00
N GLY A 498 10.95 36.96 -27.52
CA GLY A 498 10.81 37.28 -28.93
C GLY A 498 10.81 38.78 -29.27
N THR A 499 10.55 39.07 -30.54
CA THR A 499 10.39 40.47 -30.99
C THR A 499 9.13 41.10 -30.40
N GLN A 500 8.10 40.30 -30.13
CA GLN A 500 6.87 40.75 -29.48
C GLN A 500 7.14 41.33 -28.07
N ASP A 501 7.99 40.67 -27.27
CA ASP A 501 8.32 41.12 -25.90
C ASP A 501 9.14 42.39 -25.91
N LEU A 502 10.11 42.48 -26.83
CA LEU A 502 10.88 43.71 -27.04
C LEU A 502 9.98 44.88 -27.45
N LEU A 503 8.94 44.64 -28.27
CA LEU A 503 7.98 45.67 -28.66
C LEU A 503 7.09 46.08 -27.48
N GLN A 504 6.68 45.14 -26.63
CA GLN A 504 5.96 45.42 -25.39
C GLN A 504 6.80 46.28 -24.44
N LEU A 505 8.06 45.91 -24.20
CA LEU A 505 9.00 46.68 -23.40
C LEU A 505 9.18 48.10 -23.94
N LEU A 506 9.42 48.24 -25.25
CA LEU A 506 9.61 49.54 -25.90
C LEU A 506 8.33 50.39 -25.90
N SER A 507 7.14 49.78 -25.88
CA SER A 507 5.88 50.51 -25.78
C SER A 507 5.65 51.13 -24.40
N ALA A 508 6.17 50.48 -23.35
CA ALA A 508 6.13 50.96 -21.96
C ALA A 508 7.35 51.81 -21.60
N TYR A 509 8.43 51.75 -22.39
CA TYR A 509 9.70 52.42 -22.11
C TYR A 509 9.54 53.95 -22.04
N GLY A 510 9.73 54.51 -20.85
CA GLY A 510 9.62 55.93 -20.59
C GLY A 510 8.24 56.40 -20.11
N GLN A 511 7.29 55.49 -19.89
CA GLN A 511 6.07 55.80 -19.15
C GLN A 511 6.39 56.02 -17.66
N THR A 512 5.69 56.95 -17.01
CA THR A 512 5.80 57.16 -15.57
C THR A 512 4.84 56.23 -14.85
N CYS A 513 5.36 55.37 -13.98
CA CYS A 513 4.55 54.55 -13.08
C CYS A 513 3.96 55.47 -11.98
N GLU A 514 2.67 55.35 -11.69
CA GLU A 514 2.04 55.94 -10.49
C GLU A 514 2.10 54.98 -9.31
#